data_AF-A0A9D0ZD63-F1
#
_entry.id   AF-A0A9D0ZD63-F1
#
_cell.length_a   1.000
_cell.length_b   1.000
_cell.length_c   1.000
_cell.angle_alpha   90.00
_cell.angle_beta   90.00
_cell.angle_gamma   90.00
#
_symmetry.space_group_name_H-M   'P 1'
#
loop_
_entity.id
_entity.type
_entity.pdbx_description
1 polymer ?
#
loop_
_entity_poly.entity_id
_entity_poly.type
_entity_poly.pdbx_seq_one_letter_code
_entity_poly.pdbx_strand_id
1 'polypeptide(L)'
;MHPEGRLKEGPQLNRHLTELVFILDRSGSMRGLEQDTIGGFNAMLDRQREAEGQALVSTVLFDSGTEVIHDRVDVRKVEPMTEKQYAVRGCTALLDAVGGAIHHIGNVHKYAREEDRPARTLFVITTDGMENASRRYDAGRVREMIRRQTEQYGWEFLFLGANIDAVQTAGRFGIDADRAANYHSDSRGTALNYDVLGDAIHAVRGGRPLDSNWKQRIDKDYQSRK
;
A
#
# COMPACT_ATOMS: atom_id res chain seq x y z
N MET A 1 9.93 -32.79 -45.86
CA MET A 1 9.75 -31.42 -45.33
C MET A 1 8.76 -31.52 -44.17
N HIS A 2 9.26 -31.54 -42.93
CA HIS A 2 8.40 -31.46 -41.75
C HIS A 2 8.16 -29.98 -41.43
N PRO A 3 6.92 -29.54 -41.18
CA PRO A 3 6.68 -28.19 -40.71
C PRO A 3 7.13 -28.12 -39.24
N GLU A 4 8.09 -27.25 -38.97
CA GLU A 4 8.52 -26.91 -37.63
C GLU A 4 7.33 -26.33 -36.86
N GLY A 5 6.92 -27.05 -35.81
CA GLY A 5 5.88 -26.61 -34.89
C GLY A 5 6.34 -25.34 -34.21
N ARG A 6 5.68 -24.22 -34.54
CA ARG A 6 5.78 -22.97 -33.81
C ARG A 6 5.33 -23.26 -32.38
N LEU A 7 6.29 -23.34 -31.45
CA LEU A 7 6.04 -23.41 -30.01
C LEU A 7 5.12 -22.23 -29.68
N LYS A 8 3.90 -22.52 -29.21
CA LYS A 8 3.04 -21.49 -28.64
C LYS A 8 3.75 -21.01 -27.38
N GLU A 9 4.27 -19.79 -27.42
CA GLU A 9 4.73 -19.11 -26.21
C GLU A 9 3.59 -19.18 -25.19
N GLY A 10 3.90 -19.70 -24.00
CA GLY A 10 2.94 -19.72 -22.89
C GLY A 10 2.43 -18.30 -22.59
N PRO A 11 1.25 -18.17 -21.98
CA PRO A 11 0.63 -16.87 -21.75
C PRO A 11 1.60 -15.92 -20.99
N GLN A 12 1.76 -14.71 -21.53
CA GLN A 12 2.69 -13.72 -21.00
C GLN A 12 1.95 -12.83 -19.99
N LEU A 13 2.30 -12.96 -18.70
CA LEU A 13 1.98 -11.94 -17.69
C LEU A 13 2.38 -10.55 -18.21
N ASN A 14 1.57 -9.53 -17.96
CA ASN A 14 1.98 -8.14 -18.26
C ASN A 14 3.07 -7.72 -17.28
N ARG A 15 4.34 -7.98 -17.67
CA ARG A 15 5.54 -7.73 -16.86
C ARG A 15 5.74 -6.26 -16.47
N HIS A 16 4.97 -5.36 -17.07
CA HIS A 16 5.04 -3.92 -16.84
C HIS A 16 3.87 -3.36 -16.03
N LEU A 17 2.93 -4.21 -15.59
CA LEU A 17 1.80 -3.79 -14.76
C LEU A 17 2.08 -4.02 -13.26
N THR A 18 2.01 -2.95 -12.48
CA THR A 18 2.08 -2.96 -11.01
C THR A 18 0.75 -2.50 -10.43
N GLU A 19 0.26 -3.14 -9.37
CA GLU A 19 -0.91 -2.69 -8.64
C GLU A 19 -0.49 -2.17 -7.26
N LEU A 20 -0.85 -0.92 -6.97
CA LEU A 20 -0.55 -0.21 -5.75
C LEU A 20 -1.83 -0.08 -4.93
N VAL A 21 -1.83 -0.62 -3.71
CA VAL A 21 -3.00 -0.62 -2.84
C VAL A 21 -2.66 0.16 -1.58
N PHE A 22 -3.21 1.36 -1.46
CA PHE A 22 -3.01 2.24 -0.31
C PHE A 22 -4.14 2.02 0.70
N ILE A 23 -3.79 1.79 1.95
CA ILE A 23 -4.71 1.67 3.08
C ILE A 23 -4.33 2.78 4.07
N LEU A 24 -5.08 3.87 4.01
CA LEU A 24 -4.75 5.12 4.67
C LEU A 24 -5.70 5.39 5.83
N ASP A 25 -5.12 5.52 7.01
CA ASP A 25 -5.84 5.92 8.22
C ASP A 25 -6.32 7.37 8.09
N ARG A 26 -7.58 7.60 8.43
CA ARG A 26 -8.19 8.92 8.63
C ARG A 26 -8.96 8.97 9.94
N SER A 27 -8.53 8.19 10.93
CA SER A 27 -9.09 8.19 12.26
C SER A 27 -8.83 9.51 12.98
N GLY A 28 -9.53 9.75 14.09
CA GLY A 28 -9.40 11.01 14.83
C GLY A 28 -7.99 11.32 15.35
N SER A 29 -7.09 10.33 15.44
CA SER A 29 -5.68 10.53 15.84
C SER A 29 -4.86 11.29 14.80
N MET A 30 -5.20 11.16 13.52
CA MET A 30 -4.54 11.83 12.39
C MET A 30 -4.80 13.35 12.30
N ARG A 31 -5.47 13.94 13.31
CA ARG A 31 -5.87 15.35 13.31
C ARG A 31 -4.66 16.27 13.22
N GLY A 32 -4.73 17.24 12.31
CA GLY A 32 -3.66 18.19 12.05
C GLY A 32 -2.70 17.76 10.92
N LEU A 33 -2.87 16.56 10.36
CA LEU A 33 -2.06 16.02 9.27
C LEU A 33 -2.83 15.88 7.95
N GLU A 34 -4.06 16.40 7.87
CA GLU A 34 -4.94 16.24 6.70
C GLU A 34 -4.29 16.82 5.44
N GLN A 35 -3.80 18.06 5.53
CA GLN A 35 -3.17 18.74 4.39
C GLN A 35 -1.87 18.05 3.98
N ASP A 36 -1.05 17.63 4.95
CA ASP A 36 0.22 16.94 4.67
C ASP A 36 -0.03 15.55 4.04
N THR A 37 -1.08 14.87 4.48
CA THR A 37 -1.50 13.57 3.94
C THR A 37 -2.01 13.69 2.52
N ILE A 38 -2.95 14.61 2.28
CA ILE A 38 -3.51 14.88 0.96
C ILE A 38 -2.40 15.34 -0.01
N GLY A 39 -1.62 16.34 0.40
CA GLY A 39 -0.56 16.92 -0.42
C GLY A 39 0.54 15.91 -0.73
N GLY A 40 1.01 15.17 0.28
CA GLY A 40 2.04 14.14 0.12
C GLY A 40 1.59 12.99 -0.77
N PHE A 41 0.36 12.49 -0.56
CA PHE A 41 -0.21 11.44 -1.40
C PHE A 41 -0.34 11.87 -2.86
N ASN A 42 -0.88 13.07 -3.10
CA ASN A 42 -1.06 13.60 -4.46
C ASN A 42 0.29 13.84 -5.17
N ALA A 43 1.27 14.44 -4.48
CA ALA A 43 2.60 14.65 -5.02
C ALA A 43 3.31 13.32 -5.34
N MET A 44 3.13 12.30 -4.51
CA MET A 44 3.64 10.96 -4.78
C MET A 44 2.99 10.38 -6.04
N LEU A 45 1.66 10.49 -6.19
CA LEU A 45 0.96 10.04 -7.39
C LEU A 45 1.44 10.77 -8.66
N ASP A 46 1.68 12.09 -8.59
CA ASP A 46 2.22 12.87 -9.71
C ASP A 46 3.55 12.29 -10.20
N ARG A 47 4.48 12.02 -9.28
CA ARG A 47 5.76 11.34 -9.61
C ARG A 47 5.52 9.98 -10.24
N GLN A 48 4.50 9.25 -9.81
CA GLN A 48 4.14 7.96 -10.39
C GLN A 48 3.50 8.10 -11.79
N ARG A 49 2.77 9.16 -12.11
CA ARG A 49 2.20 9.34 -13.46
C ARG A 49 3.26 9.44 -14.54
N GLU A 50 4.40 10.04 -14.22
CA GLU A 50 5.53 10.26 -15.12
C GLU A 50 6.45 9.05 -15.25
N ALA A 51 6.43 8.13 -14.27
CA ALA A 51 7.29 6.95 -14.29
C ALA A 51 6.86 5.93 -15.35
N GLU A 52 7.85 5.19 -15.86
CA GLU A 52 7.64 4.12 -16.84
C GLU A 52 6.78 2.97 -16.29
N GLY A 53 6.24 2.17 -17.20
CA GLY A 53 5.34 1.06 -16.88
C GLY A 53 3.90 1.49 -16.61
N GLN A 54 3.03 0.50 -16.43
CA GLN A 54 1.63 0.69 -16.10
C GLN A 54 1.44 0.50 -14.60
N ALA A 55 0.59 1.33 -13.98
CA ALA A 55 0.23 1.17 -12.59
C ALA A 55 -1.28 1.34 -12.40
N LEU A 56 -1.87 0.43 -11.62
CA LEU A 56 -3.23 0.56 -11.10
C LEU A 56 -3.14 0.98 -9.64
N VAL A 57 -4.01 1.90 -9.24
CA VAL A 57 -4.07 2.43 -7.88
C VAL A 57 -5.43 2.12 -7.28
N SER A 58 -5.39 1.49 -6.11
CA SER A 58 -6.53 1.37 -5.22
C SER A 58 -6.23 2.14 -3.94
N THR A 59 -7.20 2.90 -3.44
CA THR A 59 -7.04 3.68 -2.20
C THR A 59 -8.24 3.44 -1.31
N VAL A 60 -7.97 2.85 -0.15
CA VAL A 60 -8.92 2.57 0.91
C VAL A 60 -8.62 3.53 2.05
N LEU A 61 -9.57 4.40 2.36
CA LEU A 61 -9.55 5.22 3.55
C LEU A 61 -10.25 4.46 4.68
N PHE A 62 -9.73 4.53 5.90
CA PHE A 62 -10.37 3.88 7.03
C PHE A 62 -10.39 4.72 8.30
N ASP A 63 -11.45 4.51 9.07
CA ASP A 63 -11.70 5.06 10.39
C ASP A 63 -12.41 3.96 11.22
N SER A 64 -13.58 4.21 11.80
CA SER A 64 -14.46 3.16 12.34
C SER A 64 -15.03 2.25 11.24
N GLY A 65 -15.00 2.69 9.99
CA GLY A 65 -15.35 1.90 8.81
C GLY A 65 -14.33 2.08 7.69
N THR A 66 -14.64 1.54 6.51
CA THR A 66 -13.76 1.59 5.33
C THR A 66 -14.48 2.24 4.15
N GLU A 67 -13.74 2.98 3.33
CA GLU A 67 -14.23 3.64 2.13
C GLU A 67 -13.20 3.51 1.01
N VAL A 68 -13.62 3.01 -0.15
CA VAL A 68 -12.78 2.90 -1.33
C VAL A 68 -13.00 4.14 -2.19
N ILE A 69 -11.96 4.96 -2.36
CA ILE A 69 -12.03 6.18 -3.19
C ILE A 69 -11.43 5.99 -4.58
N HIS A 70 -10.53 5.02 -4.73
CA HIS A 70 -9.99 4.55 -6.01
C HIS A 70 -10.03 3.03 -6.01
N ASP A 71 -10.54 2.42 -7.08
CA ASP A 71 -10.57 0.97 -7.26
C ASP A 71 -9.90 0.62 -8.60
N ARG A 72 -8.64 0.18 -8.53
CA ARG A 72 -7.82 -0.22 -9.68
C ARG A 72 -7.85 0.80 -10.83
N VAL A 73 -7.68 2.07 -10.50
CA VAL A 73 -7.68 3.15 -11.49
C VAL A 73 -6.26 3.28 -12.06
N ASP A 74 -6.11 3.42 -13.37
CA ASP A 74 -4.82 3.77 -13.99
C ASP A 74 -4.26 5.02 -13.30
N VAL A 75 -3.01 4.97 -12.82
CA VAL A 75 -2.35 6.07 -12.11
C VAL A 75 -2.48 7.42 -12.84
N ARG A 76 -2.49 7.41 -14.17
CA ARG A 76 -2.63 8.60 -15.03
C ARG A 76 -4.04 9.22 -15.02
N LYS A 77 -5.02 8.47 -14.52
CA LYS A 77 -6.44 8.84 -14.43
C LYS A 77 -6.95 8.92 -12.99
N VAL A 78 -6.10 8.63 -11.99
CA VAL A 78 -6.46 8.82 -10.59
C VAL A 78 -6.69 10.31 -10.39
N GLU A 79 -7.85 10.70 -9.89
CA GLU A 79 -8.10 12.09 -9.49
C GLU A 79 -7.34 12.41 -8.20
N PRO A 80 -6.81 13.63 -8.02
CA PRO A 80 -6.20 14.03 -6.76
C PRO A 80 -7.18 13.83 -5.59
N MET A 81 -6.67 13.31 -4.48
CA MET A 81 -7.41 13.26 -3.22
C MET A 81 -7.76 14.68 -2.78
N THR A 82 -8.98 14.85 -2.29
CA THR A 82 -9.49 16.14 -1.82
C THR A 82 -9.87 16.09 -0.34
N GLU A 83 -9.99 17.26 0.29
CA GLU A 83 -10.48 17.40 1.67
C GLU A 83 -11.90 16.85 1.87
N LYS A 84 -12.69 16.73 0.80
CA LYS A 84 -14.02 16.11 0.86
C LYS A 84 -13.94 14.60 1.07
N GLN A 85 -12.88 13.96 0.57
CA GLN A 85 -12.64 12.53 0.69
C GLN A 85 -11.85 12.20 1.95
N TYR A 86 -10.81 12.99 2.24
CA TYR A 86 -9.95 12.81 3.41
C TYR A 86 -10.24 13.87 4.47
N ALA A 87 -11.04 13.49 5.45
CA ALA A 87 -11.30 14.26 6.66
C ALA A 87 -11.26 13.31 7.86
N VAL A 88 -10.57 13.71 8.94
CA VAL A 88 -10.36 12.85 10.10
C VAL A 88 -11.64 12.64 10.89
N ARG A 89 -11.90 11.40 11.33
CA ARG A 89 -13.10 11.07 12.11
C ARG A 89 -12.99 9.70 12.77
N GLY A 90 -13.84 9.45 13.76
CA GLY A 90 -14.05 8.08 14.27
C GLY A 90 -12.82 7.44 14.91
N CYS A 91 -12.85 6.12 14.94
CA CYS A 91 -11.91 5.20 15.58
C CYS A 91 -11.02 4.52 14.53
N THR A 92 -10.32 3.43 14.88
CA THR A 92 -9.32 2.79 14.00
C THR A 92 -9.69 1.32 13.75
N ALA A 93 -10.31 1.03 12.61
CA ALA A 93 -10.69 -0.32 12.13
C ALA A 93 -9.67 -0.84 11.09
N LEU A 94 -8.41 -0.90 11.51
CA LEU A 94 -7.25 -1.30 10.71
C LEU A 94 -7.36 -2.74 10.17
N LEU A 95 -7.75 -3.70 11.01
CA LEU A 95 -7.87 -5.11 10.59
C LEU A 95 -8.96 -5.29 9.53
N ASP A 96 -10.08 -4.59 9.67
CA ASP A 96 -11.16 -4.60 8.68
C ASP A 96 -10.75 -3.94 7.36
N ALA A 97 -9.95 -2.88 7.42
CA ALA A 97 -9.37 -2.23 6.25
C ALA A 97 -8.41 -3.16 5.49
N VAL A 98 -7.43 -3.75 6.19
CA VAL A 98 -6.44 -4.66 5.59
C VAL A 98 -7.09 -5.93 5.06
N GLY A 99 -7.89 -6.61 5.90
CA GLY A 99 -8.58 -7.84 5.51
C GLY A 99 -9.56 -7.62 4.35
N GLY A 100 -10.31 -6.51 4.38
CA GLY A 100 -11.22 -6.12 3.30
C GLY A 100 -10.50 -5.87 1.97
N ALA A 101 -9.41 -5.10 2.00
CA ALA A 101 -8.63 -4.80 0.81
C ALA A 101 -7.99 -6.06 0.20
N ILE A 102 -7.37 -6.92 1.02
CA ILE A 102 -6.80 -8.18 0.54
C ILE A 102 -7.87 -9.06 -0.11
N HIS A 103 -9.04 -9.17 0.52
CA HIS A 103 -10.14 -9.95 -0.02
C HIS A 103 -10.63 -9.40 -1.36
N HIS A 104 -10.84 -8.08 -1.46
CA HIS A 104 -11.30 -7.42 -2.68
C HIS A 104 -10.32 -7.63 -3.84
N ILE A 105 -9.05 -7.26 -3.66
CA ILE A 105 -8.03 -7.35 -4.71
C ILE A 105 -7.77 -8.81 -5.09
N GLY A 106 -7.75 -9.73 -4.12
CA GLY A 106 -7.55 -11.15 -4.38
C GLY A 106 -8.71 -11.75 -5.18
N ASN A 107 -9.94 -11.29 -4.92
CA ASN A 107 -11.11 -11.68 -5.70
C ASN A 107 -11.03 -11.14 -7.13
N VAL A 108 -10.61 -9.89 -7.33
CA VAL A 108 -10.40 -9.32 -8.67
C VAL A 108 -9.35 -10.13 -9.44
N HIS A 109 -8.19 -10.40 -8.84
CA HIS A 109 -7.10 -11.15 -9.49
C HIS A 109 -7.48 -12.59 -9.85
N LYS A 110 -8.37 -13.21 -9.07
CA LYS A 110 -8.91 -14.56 -9.32
C LYS A 110 -9.74 -14.62 -10.60
N TYR A 111 -10.51 -13.57 -10.90
CA TYR A 111 -11.39 -13.52 -12.07
C TYR A 111 -10.84 -12.70 -13.23
N ALA A 112 -9.76 -11.95 -13.01
CA ALA A 112 -9.05 -11.23 -14.07
C ALA A 112 -8.44 -12.20 -15.09
N ARG A 113 -8.41 -11.76 -16.35
CA ARG A 113 -7.63 -12.42 -17.39
C ARG A 113 -6.14 -12.33 -17.03
N GLU A 114 -5.34 -13.24 -17.56
CA GLU A 114 -3.94 -13.35 -17.18
C GLU A 114 -3.13 -12.11 -17.58
N GLU A 115 -3.46 -11.51 -18.72
CA GLU A 115 -2.89 -10.24 -19.20
C GLU A 115 -3.30 -9.02 -18.37
N ASP A 116 -4.43 -9.10 -17.65
CA ASP A 116 -4.96 -8.04 -16.78
C ASP A 116 -4.49 -8.22 -15.32
N ARG A 117 -3.79 -9.32 -15.01
CA ARG A 117 -3.21 -9.58 -13.70
C ARG A 117 -1.88 -8.83 -13.57
N PRO A 118 -1.68 -8.02 -12.51
CA PRO A 118 -0.42 -7.34 -12.27
C PRO A 118 0.72 -8.33 -12.07
N ALA A 119 1.89 -7.99 -12.59
CA ALA A 119 3.12 -8.71 -12.27
C ALA A 119 3.61 -8.46 -10.85
N ARG A 120 3.22 -7.33 -10.25
CA ARG A 120 3.58 -6.93 -8.88
C ARG A 120 2.38 -6.31 -8.20
N THR A 121 2.18 -6.64 -6.94
CA THR A 121 1.13 -6.04 -6.10
C THR A 121 1.75 -5.60 -4.80
N LEU A 122 1.68 -4.29 -4.52
CA LEU A 122 2.26 -3.67 -3.35
C LEU A 122 1.15 -3.02 -2.52
N PHE A 123 1.02 -3.47 -1.28
CA PHE A 123 0.17 -2.86 -0.27
C PHE A 123 0.99 -1.88 0.57
N VAL A 124 0.46 -0.68 0.77
CA VAL A 124 1.04 0.34 1.64
C VAL A 124 0.00 0.70 2.70
N ILE A 125 0.31 0.39 3.96
CA ILE A 125 -0.57 0.59 5.10
C ILE A 125 0.03 1.71 5.95
N THR A 126 -0.72 2.80 6.12
CA THR A 126 -0.28 3.94 6.95
C THR A 126 -1.29 4.19 8.06
N THR A 127 -0.83 4.24 9.30
CA THR A 127 -1.69 4.49 10.47
C THR A 127 -0.90 5.14 11.59
N ASP A 128 -1.55 5.96 12.41
CA ASP A 128 -0.98 6.46 13.66
C ASP A 128 -1.76 5.98 14.90
N GLY A 129 -2.81 5.19 14.68
CA GLY A 129 -3.75 4.73 15.68
C GLY A 129 -3.59 3.24 15.99
N MET A 130 -3.85 2.88 17.25
CA MET A 130 -3.99 1.47 17.62
C MET A 130 -5.37 0.96 17.23
N GLU A 131 -5.43 -0.22 16.61
CA GLU A 131 -6.67 -0.95 16.31
C GLU A 131 -7.61 -1.01 17.52
N ASN A 132 -8.87 -0.57 17.33
CA ASN A 132 -9.88 -0.52 18.38
C ASN A 132 -11.34 -0.60 17.89
N ALA A 133 -11.60 -0.82 16.59
CA ALA A 133 -12.94 -0.74 16.01
C ALA A 133 -13.31 -1.85 15.02
N SER A 134 -12.37 -2.68 14.60
CA SER A 134 -12.60 -3.79 13.65
C SER A 134 -13.53 -4.86 14.23
N ARG A 135 -14.38 -5.43 13.36
CA ARG A 135 -15.40 -6.42 13.74
C ARG A 135 -15.47 -7.64 12.82
N ARG A 136 -14.87 -7.59 11.63
CA ARG A 136 -14.95 -8.66 10.61
C ARG A 136 -13.69 -9.53 10.57
N TYR A 137 -12.54 -8.93 10.86
CA TYR A 137 -11.25 -9.60 10.85
C TYR A 137 -10.53 -9.40 12.18
N ASP A 138 -9.84 -10.46 12.61
CA ASP A 138 -8.88 -10.41 13.71
C ASP A 138 -7.43 -10.47 13.18
N ALA A 139 -6.45 -10.19 14.03
CA ALA A 139 -5.05 -10.15 13.65
C ALA A 139 -4.51 -11.51 13.15
N GLY A 140 -5.00 -12.63 13.70
CA GLY A 140 -4.61 -13.97 13.27
C GLY A 140 -5.08 -14.25 11.84
N ARG A 141 -6.34 -13.91 11.55
CA ARG A 141 -6.91 -14.03 10.21
C ARG A 141 -6.20 -13.13 9.19
N VAL A 142 -5.94 -11.87 9.55
CA VAL A 142 -5.17 -10.96 8.68
C VAL A 142 -3.77 -11.51 8.41
N ARG A 143 -3.10 -12.06 9.43
CA ARG A 143 -1.79 -12.69 9.27
C ARG A 143 -1.80 -13.87 8.31
N GLU A 144 -2.79 -14.74 8.40
CA GLU A 144 -2.95 -15.85 7.46
C GLU A 144 -3.19 -15.37 6.02
N MET A 145 -4.00 -14.31 5.87
CA MET A 145 -4.27 -13.71 4.58
C MET A 145 -3.00 -13.11 3.97
N ILE A 146 -2.26 -12.30 4.72
CA ILE A 146 -0.98 -11.71 4.26
C ILE A 146 -0.01 -12.81 3.88
N ARG A 147 0.24 -13.78 4.78
CA ARG A 147 1.15 -14.91 4.51
C ARG A 147 0.78 -15.62 3.21
N ARG A 148 -0.49 -15.95 3.02
CA ARG A 148 -0.96 -16.62 1.80
C ARG A 148 -0.69 -15.77 0.56
N GLN A 149 -0.98 -14.47 0.61
CA GLN A 149 -0.78 -13.59 -0.55
C GLN A 149 0.70 -13.41 -0.89
N THR A 150 1.56 -13.29 0.11
CA THR A 150 3.02 -13.22 -0.06
C THR A 150 3.56 -14.52 -0.65
N GLU A 151 3.24 -15.68 -0.07
CA GLU A 151 3.80 -16.98 -0.47
C GLU A 151 3.28 -17.48 -1.82
N GLN A 152 1.98 -17.28 -2.11
CA GLN A 152 1.35 -17.85 -3.31
C GLN A 152 1.37 -16.90 -4.51
N TYR A 153 1.34 -15.59 -4.27
CA TYR A 153 1.15 -14.59 -5.32
C TYR A 153 2.23 -13.50 -5.32
N GLY A 154 3.20 -13.57 -4.41
CA GLY A 154 4.30 -12.61 -4.35
C GLY A 154 3.87 -11.19 -4.00
N TRP A 155 2.75 -11.03 -3.29
CA TRP A 155 2.32 -9.71 -2.85
C TRP A 155 3.28 -9.17 -1.79
N GLU A 156 3.54 -7.87 -1.86
CA GLU A 156 4.40 -7.16 -0.93
C GLU A 156 3.55 -6.24 -0.04
N PHE A 157 3.93 -6.10 1.22
CA PHE A 157 3.22 -5.27 2.19
C PHE A 157 4.21 -4.36 2.90
N LEU A 158 3.92 -3.07 2.94
CA LEU A 158 4.65 -2.07 3.72
C LEU A 158 3.73 -1.52 4.81
N PHE A 159 4.28 -1.40 6.01
CA PHE A 159 3.56 -0.91 7.17
C PHE A 159 4.27 0.29 7.77
N LEU A 160 3.59 1.44 7.80
CA LEU A 160 4.15 2.70 8.28
C LEU A 160 3.29 3.19 9.44
N GLY A 161 3.86 3.09 10.64
CA GLY A 161 3.20 3.46 11.88
C GLY A 161 3.77 4.76 12.44
N ALA A 162 2.91 5.64 12.92
CA ALA A 162 3.32 6.72 13.82
C ALA A 162 2.70 6.52 15.21
N ASN A 163 3.36 7.01 16.26
CA ASN A 163 2.86 6.92 17.65
C ASN A 163 2.56 5.49 18.18
N ILE A 164 2.93 4.46 17.42
CA ILE A 164 2.81 3.04 17.73
C ILE A 164 4.15 2.36 17.47
N ASP A 165 4.35 1.17 18.04
CA ASP A 165 5.44 0.30 17.57
C ASP A 165 5.01 -0.36 16.26
N ALA A 166 5.37 0.27 15.14
CA ALA A 166 5.04 -0.18 13.79
C ALA A 166 5.60 -1.58 13.53
N VAL A 167 6.81 -1.87 14.03
CA VAL A 167 7.47 -3.18 13.83
C VAL A 167 6.74 -4.26 14.59
N GLN A 168 6.42 -4.02 15.86
CA GLN A 168 5.66 -4.97 16.67
C GLN A 168 4.25 -5.20 16.09
N THR A 169 3.58 -4.13 15.65
CA THR A 169 2.22 -4.19 15.09
C THR A 169 2.21 -4.94 13.76
N ALA A 170 3.12 -4.60 12.84
CA ALA A 170 3.33 -5.28 11.57
C ALA A 170 3.64 -6.77 11.77
N GLY A 171 4.49 -7.10 12.75
CA GLY A 171 4.82 -8.49 13.09
C GLY A 171 3.61 -9.33 13.53
N ARG A 172 2.61 -8.72 14.19
CA ARG A 172 1.34 -9.42 14.52
C ARG A 172 0.55 -9.79 13.28
N PHE A 173 0.71 -9.03 12.19
CA PHE A 173 0.08 -9.28 10.90
C PHE A 173 0.96 -10.14 9.98
N GLY A 174 2.14 -10.58 10.45
CA GLY A 174 3.08 -11.36 9.64
C GLY A 174 3.82 -10.52 8.59
N ILE A 175 3.95 -9.22 8.80
CA ILE A 175 4.80 -8.34 7.99
C ILE A 175 6.16 -8.22 8.68
N ASP A 176 7.22 -8.48 7.93
CA ASP A 176 8.60 -8.47 8.46
C ASP A 176 9.08 -7.07 8.86
N ALA A 177 10.03 -7.01 9.79
CA ALA A 177 10.53 -5.76 10.36
C ALA A 177 11.24 -4.85 9.34
N ASP A 178 11.83 -5.43 8.29
CA ASP A 178 12.43 -4.68 7.17
C ASP A 178 11.35 -4.05 6.25
N ARG A 179 10.09 -4.48 6.39
CA ARG A 179 8.92 -3.93 5.70
C ARG A 179 8.06 -3.03 6.58
N ALA A 180 8.51 -2.72 7.79
CA ALA A 180 7.84 -1.84 8.72
C ALA A 180 8.71 -0.64 9.11
N ALA A 181 8.12 0.55 9.19
CA ALA A 181 8.81 1.78 9.57
C ALA A 181 8.01 2.58 10.61
N ASN A 182 8.72 3.09 11.62
CA ASN A 182 8.18 4.09 12.54
C ASN A 182 8.49 5.48 11.98
N TYR A 183 7.49 6.36 11.94
CA TYR A 183 7.69 7.76 11.54
C TYR A 183 7.08 8.71 12.57
N HIS A 184 7.53 9.97 12.54
CA HIS A 184 6.96 11.02 13.38
C HIS A 184 5.66 11.55 12.78
N SER A 185 4.59 11.58 13.60
CA SER A 185 3.27 12.11 13.21
C SER A 185 3.27 13.64 13.19
N ASP A 186 4.11 14.23 12.35
CA ASP A 186 4.18 15.66 12.08
C ASP A 186 4.35 15.94 10.60
N SER A 187 4.22 17.22 10.20
CA SER A 187 4.31 17.62 8.78
C SER A 187 5.61 17.17 8.12
N ARG A 188 6.73 17.26 8.84
CA ARG A 188 8.04 16.85 8.31
C ARG A 188 8.13 15.34 8.12
N GLY A 189 7.68 14.56 9.09
CA GLY A 189 7.68 13.10 9.05
C GLY A 189 6.74 12.58 7.97
N THR A 190 5.54 13.15 7.89
CA THR A 190 4.53 12.81 6.87
C THR A 190 5.03 13.11 5.46
N ALA A 191 5.60 14.30 5.24
CA ALA A 191 6.17 14.65 3.93
C ALA A 191 7.33 13.73 3.53
N LEU A 192 8.25 13.45 4.47
CA LEU A 192 9.34 12.50 4.24
C LEU A 192 8.82 11.09 3.92
N ASN A 193 7.75 10.68 4.60
CA ASN A 193 7.13 9.37 4.41
C ASN A 193 6.66 9.17 2.96
N TYR A 194 5.92 10.14 2.43
CA TYR A 194 5.44 10.08 1.04
C TYR A 194 6.56 10.19 0.01
N ASP A 195 7.61 10.97 0.28
CA ASP A 195 8.77 11.06 -0.60
C ASP A 195 9.51 9.72 -0.70
N VAL A 196 9.78 9.08 0.44
CA VAL A 196 10.43 7.76 0.52
C VAL A 196 9.56 6.68 -0.12
N LEU A 197 8.25 6.69 0.12
CA LEU A 197 7.31 5.78 -0.54
C LEU A 197 7.31 5.99 -2.07
N GLY A 198 7.41 7.24 -2.54
CA GLY A 198 7.53 7.55 -3.96
C GLY A 198 8.75 6.89 -4.61
N ASP A 199 9.91 6.94 -3.95
CA ASP A 199 11.15 6.30 -4.40
C ASP A 199 11.03 4.76 -4.40
N ALA A 200 10.48 4.19 -3.33
CA ALA A 200 10.23 2.76 -3.18
C ALA A 200 9.31 2.21 -4.27
N ILE A 201 8.17 2.88 -4.49
CA ILE A 201 7.20 2.50 -5.53
C ILE A 201 7.82 2.63 -6.92
N HIS A 202 8.60 3.69 -7.17
CA HIS A 202 9.29 3.86 -8.44
C HIS A 202 10.27 2.71 -8.72
N ALA A 203 11.01 2.23 -7.71
CA ALA A 203 11.88 1.07 -7.84
C ALA A 203 11.10 -0.22 -8.18
N VAL A 204 10.01 -0.50 -7.43
CA VAL A 204 9.13 -1.66 -7.66
C VAL A 204 8.55 -1.66 -9.06
N ARG A 205 8.08 -0.50 -9.53
CA ARG A 205 7.53 -0.34 -10.89
C ARG A 205 8.58 -0.50 -11.98
N GLY A 206 9.82 -0.08 -11.73
CA GLY A 206 10.97 -0.35 -12.59
C GLY A 206 11.42 -1.81 -12.60
N GLY A 207 10.69 -2.70 -11.92
CA GLY A 207 10.97 -4.13 -11.89
C GLY A 207 12.07 -4.54 -10.91
N ARG A 208 12.55 -3.61 -10.08
CA ARG A 208 13.55 -3.89 -9.06
C ARG A 208 12.84 -4.35 -7.78
N PRO A 209 13.40 -5.33 -7.04
CA PRO A 209 12.94 -5.59 -5.68
C PRO A 209 13.01 -4.32 -4.83
N LEU A 210 12.17 -4.23 -3.80
CA LEU A 210 12.31 -3.16 -2.82
C LEU A 210 13.71 -3.23 -2.17
N ASP A 211 14.41 -2.10 -2.15
CA ASP A 211 15.73 -1.99 -1.53
C ASP A 211 15.62 -2.27 -0.03
N SER A 212 16.56 -3.03 0.54
CA SER A 212 16.59 -3.28 2.00
C SER A 212 16.73 -1.99 2.81
N ASN A 213 17.21 -0.91 2.20
CA ASN A 213 17.38 0.41 2.80
C ASN A 213 16.25 1.39 2.45
N TRP A 214 15.13 0.94 1.87
CA TRP A 214 14.04 1.85 1.45
C TRP A 214 13.60 2.80 2.59
N LYS A 215 13.55 2.30 3.83
CA LYS A 215 13.14 3.07 5.02
C LYS A 215 14.27 3.80 5.75
N GLN A 216 15.51 3.75 5.26
CA GLN A 216 16.68 4.32 5.96
C GLN A 216 16.50 5.80 6.30
N ARG A 217 15.91 6.58 5.38
CA ARG A 217 15.65 8.01 5.59
C ARG A 217 14.61 8.24 6.67
N ILE A 218 13.56 7.42 6.71
CA ILE A 218 12.50 7.47 7.73
C ILE A 218 13.10 7.09 9.10
N ASP A 219 13.82 5.97 9.18
CA ASP A 219 14.44 5.51 10.43
C ASP A 219 15.41 6.56 11.01
N LYS A 220 16.24 7.16 10.14
CA LYS A 220 17.19 8.20 10.54
C LYS A 220 16.48 9.42 11.10
N ASP A 221 15.42 9.87 10.42
CA ASP A 221 14.62 11.00 10.87
C ASP A 221 13.95 10.68 12.22
N TYR A 222 13.34 9.49 12.35
CA TYR A 222 12.70 9.02 13.57
C TYR A 222 13.66 8.97 14.76
N GLN A 223 14.87 8.43 14.57
CA GLN A 223 15.89 8.34 15.62
C GLN A 223 16.50 9.69 15.98
N SER A 224 16.55 10.64 15.03
CA SER A 224 17.18 11.95 15.23
C SER A 224 16.31 12.96 15.95
N ARG A 225 14.97 12.79 15.89
CA ARG A 225 13.98 13.67 16.50
C ARG A 225 13.36 12.91 17.67
N LYS A 226 13.52 13.41 18.90
CA LYS A 226 12.94 12.81 20.11
C LYS A 226 11.61 13.47 20.43
#